data_AF-A0A7C4GQH3-F1
#
_entry.id   AF-A0A7C4GQH3-F1
#
_cell.length_a   1.000
_cell.length_b   1.000
_cell.length_c   1.000
_cell.angle_alpha   90.00
_cell.angle_beta   90.00
_cell.angle_gamma   90.00
#
_symmetry.space_group_name_H-M   'P 1'
#
loop_
_entity.id
_entity.type
_entity.pdbx_description
1 polymer ?
#
loop_
_entity_poly.entity_id
_entity_poly.type
_entity_poly.pdbx_seq_one_letter_code
_entity_poly.pdbx_strand_id
1 'polypeptide(L)'
;MYQSDLDEVSKVILRAVQEGEELGFNELCRKLKGTASRHTIRKRLSDLIRKGYVEEKKGRRGQRVVLKATATLKAREGFTSKINHLFSLVENLVKKQREIGEIWDIRDNVDLAFEMLEFEVLKAELPKDAKKDLVFDLIETREKARKLISAALIKLKTPEIEKAEKELVEAAKRAGHPIKQTYEEVVKQLENLLTRSSPTH
;
A
#
# COMPACT_ATOMS: atom_id res chain seq x y z
N MET A 1 -7.72 12.77 8.86
CA MET A 1 -7.04 11.46 8.75
C MET A 1 -8.11 10.39 8.65
N TYR A 2 -8.35 9.85 7.47
CA TYR A 2 -9.25 8.70 7.28
C TYR A 2 -8.37 7.48 7.03
N GLN A 3 -8.32 6.59 8.01
CA GLN A 3 -7.56 5.35 7.94
C GLN A 3 -8.42 4.34 7.16
N SER A 4 -7.91 3.87 6.02
CA SER A 4 -8.54 2.89 5.12
C SER A 4 -8.47 1.46 5.66
N ASP A 5 -8.14 1.30 6.93
CA ASP A 5 -8.26 0.03 7.61
C ASP A 5 -9.70 -0.13 8.09
N LEU A 6 -10.34 -1.26 7.76
CA LEU A 6 -11.55 -1.68 8.46
C LEU A 6 -11.26 -1.60 9.97
N ASP A 7 -12.08 -0.86 10.71
CA ASP A 7 -11.88 -0.77 12.16
C ASP A 7 -12.02 -2.15 12.81
N GLU A 8 -11.47 -2.28 14.02
CA GLU A 8 -11.41 -3.56 14.72
C GLU A 8 -12.80 -4.21 14.87
N VAL A 9 -13.85 -3.41 15.09
CA VAL A 9 -15.22 -3.90 15.19
C VAL A 9 -15.67 -4.50 13.85
N SER A 10 -15.38 -3.82 12.75
CA SER A 10 -15.69 -4.29 11.38
C SER A 10 -14.92 -5.57 11.04
N LYS A 11 -13.64 -5.66 11.42
CA LYS A 11 -12.81 -6.87 11.25
C LYS A 11 -13.41 -8.06 12.01
N VAL A 12 -13.79 -7.86 13.27
CA VAL A 12 -14.41 -8.91 14.09
C VAL A 12 -15.79 -9.32 13.55
N ILE A 13 -16.61 -8.36 13.07
CA ILE A 13 -17.89 -8.68 12.43
C ILE A 13 -17.67 -9.57 11.19
N LEU A 14 -16.73 -9.22 10.32
CA LEU A 14 -16.45 -10.00 9.10
C LEU A 14 -15.98 -11.42 9.42
N ARG A 15 -15.04 -11.58 10.37
CA ARG A 15 -14.60 -12.91 10.83
C ARG A 15 -15.77 -13.73 11.36
N ALA A 16 -16.59 -13.15 12.23
CA ALA A 16 -17.75 -13.85 12.80
C ALA A 16 -18.73 -14.33 11.71
N VAL A 17 -18.95 -13.52 10.67
CA VAL A 17 -19.85 -13.85 9.55
C VAL A 17 -19.23 -14.87 8.58
N GLN A 18 -17.90 -14.95 8.48
CA GLN A 18 -17.19 -15.97 7.69
C GLN A 18 -17.16 -17.33 8.38
N GLU A 19 -17.05 -17.35 9.71
CA GLU A 19 -16.98 -18.58 10.52
C GLU A 19 -18.35 -19.25 10.76
N GLY A 20 -19.46 -18.53 10.56
CA GLY A 20 -20.79 -19.00 10.92
C GLY A 20 -21.73 -19.12 9.72
N GLU A 21 -22.38 -20.28 9.57
CA GLU A 21 -23.33 -20.49 8.48
C GLU A 21 -24.62 -19.64 8.64
N GLU A 22 -25.01 -19.30 9.88
CA GLU A 22 -26.25 -18.53 10.15
C GLU A 22 -26.18 -17.61 11.39
N LEU A 23 -25.48 -16.48 11.27
CA LEU A 23 -25.30 -15.55 12.40
C LEU A 23 -26.35 -14.42 12.39
N GLY A 24 -27.10 -14.26 13.49
CA GLY A 24 -28.07 -13.17 13.64
C GLY A 24 -27.49 -11.94 14.36
N PHE A 25 -28.12 -10.76 14.23
CA PHE A 25 -27.64 -9.53 14.88
C PHE A 25 -27.49 -9.66 16.41
N ASN A 26 -28.40 -10.37 17.07
CA ASN A 26 -28.31 -10.59 18.53
C ASN A 26 -27.12 -11.49 18.92
N GLU A 27 -26.79 -12.49 18.11
CA GLU A 27 -25.60 -13.32 18.33
C GLU A 27 -24.33 -12.54 18.07
N LEU A 28 -24.32 -11.72 17.02
CA LEU A 28 -23.22 -10.81 16.73
C LEU A 28 -22.96 -9.88 17.93
N CYS A 29 -24.02 -9.31 18.52
CA CYS A 29 -23.90 -8.50 19.73
C CYS A 29 -23.38 -9.29 20.94
N ARG A 30 -23.71 -10.58 21.07
CA ARG A 30 -23.18 -11.44 22.15
C ARG A 30 -21.69 -11.72 21.94
N LYS A 31 -21.27 -12.03 20.70
CA LYS A 31 -19.87 -12.26 20.35
C LYS A 31 -19.00 -11.02 20.55
N LEU A 32 -19.53 -9.83 20.24
CA LEU A 32 -18.82 -8.54 20.36
C LEU A 32 -19.03 -7.86 21.72
N LYS A 33 -19.58 -8.57 22.71
CA LYS A 33 -19.82 -8.02 24.05
C LYS A 33 -18.48 -7.63 24.68
N GLY A 34 -18.31 -6.36 25.01
CA GLY A 34 -17.06 -5.82 25.56
C GLY A 34 -16.13 -5.17 24.52
N THR A 35 -16.31 -5.46 23.23
CA THR A 35 -15.55 -4.80 22.15
C THR A 35 -16.21 -3.51 21.69
N ALA A 36 -17.55 -3.50 21.57
CA ALA A 36 -18.28 -2.35 21.04
C ALA A 36 -19.72 -2.27 21.58
N SER A 37 -20.29 -1.07 21.57
CA SER A 37 -21.70 -0.87 21.91
C SER A 37 -22.61 -1.48 20.84
N ARG A 38 -23.83 -1.89 21.21
CA ARG A 38 -24.86 -2.40 20.27
C ARG A 38 -25.16 -1.39 19.15
N HIS A 39 -25.14 -0.10 19.46
CA HIS A 39 -25.31 0.96 18.47
C HIS A 39 -24.16 0.99 17.46
N THR A 40 -22.91 0.92 17.95
CA THR A 40 -21.70 0.85 17.11
C THR A 40 -21.73 -0.39 16.20
N ILE A 41 -22.05 -1.57 16.74
CA ILE A 41 -22.14 -2.82 15.97
C ILE A 41 -23.18 -2.69 14.86
N ARG A 42 -24.36 -2.12 15.16
CA ARG A 42 -25.41 -1.88 14.15
C ARG A 42 -24.91 -0.95 13.04
N LYS A 43 -24.30 0.18 13.41
CA LYS A 43 -23.77 1.14 12.45
C LYS A 43 -22.74 0.49 11.52
N ARG A 44 -21.77 -0.24 12.08
CA ARG A 44 -20.73 -0.93 11.30
C ARG A 44 -21.31 -2.03 10.42
N LEU A 45 -22.25 -2.83 10.92
CA LEU A 45 -22.92 -3.85 10.13
C LEU A 45 -23.67 -3.23 8.94
N SER A 46 -24.40 -2.14 9.15
CA SER A 46 -25.06 -1.40 8.06
C SER A 46 -24.08 -0.87 7.02
N ASP A 47 -22.92 -0.36 7.45
CA ASP A 47 -21.85 0.05 6.53
C ASP A 47 -21.29 -1.15 5.73
N LEU A 48 -21.04 -2.29 6.36
CA LEU A 48 -20.57 -3.50 5.68
C LEU A 48 -21.58 -4.06 4.68
N ILE A 49 -22.88 -3.95 4.98
CA ILE A 49 -23.96 -4.31 4.06
C ILE A 49 -24.01 -3.35 2.88
N ARG A 50 -23.93 -2.03 3.14
CA ARG A 50 -23.90 -1.00 2.08
C ARG A 50 -22.70 -1.18 1.15
N LYS A 51 -21.53 -1.53 1.68
CA LYS A 51 -20.33 -1.86 0.90
C LYS A 51 -20.44 -3.19 0.17
N GLY A 52 -21.49 -3.96 0.43
CA GLY A 52 -21.77 -5.24 -0.19
C GLY A 52 -20.85 -6.35 0.30
N TYR A 53 -20.20 -6.21 1.45
CA TYR A 53 -19.34 -7.26 2.04
C TYR A 53 -20.17 -8.30 2.80
N VAL A 54 -21.27 -7.87 3.40
CA VAL A 54 -22.23 -8.72 4.13
C VAL A 54 -23.60 -8.60 3.48
N GLU A 55 -24.33 -9.71 3.36
CA GLU A 55 -25.73 -9.74 2.96
C GLU A 55 -26.62 -10.05 4.18
N GLU A 56 -27.72 -9.33 4.31
CA GLU A 56 -28.76 -9.61 5.30
C GLU A 56 -29.94 -10.34 4.64
N LYS A 57 -30.09 -11.65 4.93
CA LYS A 57 -31.27 -12.42 4.52
C LYS A 57 -32.31 -12.35 5.62
N LYS A 58 -33.38 -11.59 5.36
CA LYS A 58 -34.55 -11.54 6.23
C LYS A 58 -35.42 -12.77 5.94
N GLY A 59 -35.62 -13.61 6.97
CA GLY A 59 -36.63 -14.65 6.89
C GLY A 59 -38.05 -14.07 6.86
N ARG A 60 -39.06 -14.94 6.72
CA ARG A 60 -40.48 -14.57 6.84
C ARG A 60 -40.76 -13.96 8.23
N ARG A 61 -41.90 -13.29 8.41
CA ARG A 61 -42.32 -12.70 9.70
C ARG A 61 -42.18 -13.75 10.83
N GLY A 62 -41.32 -13.49 11.81
CA GLY A 62 -41.01 -14.41 12.92
C GLY A 62 -39.76 -15.30 12.72
N GLN A 63 -39.19 -15.38 11.51
CA GLN A 63 -37.91 -16.05 11.26
C GLN A 63 -36.72 -15.14 11.55
N ARG A 64 -35.61 -15.78 11.90
CA ARG A 64 -34.35 -15.13 12.26
C ARG A 64 -33.72 -14.47 11.04
N VAL A 65 -33.18 -13.26 11.24
CA VAL A 65 -32.32 -12.59 10.26
C VAL A 65 -30.97 -13.31 10.23
N VAL A 66 -30.51 -13.66 9.03
CA VAL A 66 -29.23 -14.33 8.82
C VAL A 66 -28.26 -13.41 8.07
N LEU A 67 -27.07 -13.21 8.62
CA LEU A 67 -25.98 -12.46 8.02
C LEU A 67 -25.03 -13.42 7.31
N LYS A 68 -24.65 -13.12 6.06
CA LYS A 68 -23.73 -13.96 5.28
C LYS A 68 -22.63 -13.13 4.61
N ALA A 69 -21.43 -13.71 4.51
CA ALA A 69 -20.34 -13.13 3.73
C ALA A 69 -20.68 -13.24 2.24
N THR A 70 -20.27 -12.25 1.47
CA THR A 70 -20.55 -12.16 0.02
C THR A 70 -19.33 -12.53 -0.81
N ALA A 71 -19.55 -12.76 -2.11
CA ALA A 71 -18.46 -12.88 -3.08
C ALA A 71 -17.60 -11.60 -3.16
N THR A 72 -18.20 -10.42 -2.94
CA THR A 72 -17.51 -9.13 -2.87
C THR A 72 -16.43 -9.11 -1.79
N LEU A 73 -16.73 -9.67 -0.61
CA LEU A 73 -15.75 -9.74 0.48
C LEU A 73 -14.54 -10.57 0.07
N LYS A 74 -14.79 -11.75 -0.52
CA LYS A 74 -13.71 -12.64 -0.99
C LYS A 74 -12.86 -12.00 -2.08
N ALA A 75 -13.50 -11.30 -3.01
CA ALA A 75 -12.80 -10.55 -4.06
C ALA A 75 -11.94 -9.42 -3.46
N ARG A 76 -12.47 -8.68 -2.49
CA ARG A 76 -11.71 -7.66 -1.74
C ARG A 76 -10.48 -8.27 -1.08
N GLU A 77 -10.63 -9.37 -0.36
CA GLU A 77 -9.51 -10.05 0.30
C GLU A 77 -8.43 -10.50 -0.70
N GLY A 78 -8.85 -11.00 -1.87
CA GLY A 78 -7.93 -11.32 -2.96
C GLY A 78 -7.13 -10.12 -3.43
N PHE A 79 -7.76 -8.96 -3.64
CA PHE A 79 -7.07 -7.73 -3.99
C PHE A 79 -6.16 -7.22 -2.86
N THR A 80 -6.63 -7.20 -1.62
CA THR A 80 -5.79 -6.82 -0.47
C THR A 80 -4.54 -7.71 -0.36
N SER A 81 -4.67 -9.02 -0.61
CA SER A 81 -3.54 -9.95 -0.64
C SER A 81 -2.55 -9.59 -1.77
N LYS A 82 -3.03 -9.30 -2.98
CA LYS A 82 -2.18 -8.84 -4.10
C LYS A 82 -1.43 -7.55 -3.76
N ILE A 83 -2.12 -6.57 -3.16
CA ILE A 83 -1.52 -5.29 -2.75
C ILE A 83 -0.38 -5.52 -1.74
N ASN A 84 -0.65 -6.32 -0.70
CA ASN A 84 0.34 -6.63 0.32
C ASN A 84 1.53 -7.42 -0.24
N HIS A 85 1.26 -8.34 -1.17
CA HIS A 85 2.32 -9.10 -1.84
C HIS A 85 3.21 -8.18 -2.67
N LEU A 86 2.63 -7.28 -3.48
CA LEU A 86 3.39 -6.30 -4.27
C LEU A 86 4.27 -5.42 -3.37
N PHE A 87 3.73 -4.93 -2.25
CA PHE A 87 4.51 -4.17 -1.29
C PHE A 87 5.67 -4.97 -0.70
N SER A 88 5.44 -6.23 -0.32
CA SER A 88 6.49 -7.13 0.19
C SER A 88 7.58 -7.40 -0.86
N LEU A 89 7.24 -7.50 -2.14
CA LEU A 89 8.23 -7.60 -3.21
C LEU A 89 9.11 -6.36 -3.29
N VAL A 90 8.54 -5.15 -3.14
CA VAL A 90 9.32 -3.91 -3.06
C VAL A 90 10.25 -3.91 -1.86
N GLU A 91 9.76 -4.31 -0.67
CA GLU A 91 10.59 -4.41 0.52
C GLU A 91 11.79 -5.34 0.33
N ASN A 92 11.53 -6.53 -0.22
CA ASN A 92 12.56 -7.52 -0.49
C ASN A 92 13.56 -7.05 -1.55
N LEU A 93 13.09 -6.37 -2.60
CA LEU A 93 13.95 -5.83 -3.64
C LEU A 93 14.87 -4.73 -3.10
N VAL A 94 14.32 -3.79 -2.34
CA VAL A 94 15.09 -2.72 -1.67
C VAL A 94 16.11 -3.32 -0.70
N LYS A 95 15.73 -4.37 0.05
CA LYS A 95 16.64 -5.07 0.95
C LYS A 95 17.80 -5.72 0.19
N LYS A 96 17.52 -6.46 -0.89
CA LYS A 96 18.56 -7.10 -1.73
C LYS A 96 19.50 -6.09 -2.38
N GLN A 97 18.95 -4.98 -2.89
CA GLN A 97 19.75 -3.90 -3.46
C GLN A 97 20.75 -3.34 -2.43
N ARG A 98 20.33 -3.17 -1.17
CA ARG A 98 21.24 -2.76 -0.08
C ARG A 98 22.30 -3.82 0.23
N GLU A 99 21.97 -5.10 0.18
CA GLU A 99 22.93 -6.19 0.40
C GLU A 99 24.00 -6.24 -0.71
N ILE A 100 23.63 -5.90 -1.94
CA ILE A 100 24.54 -5.85 -3.10
C ILE A 100 25.33 -4.53 -3.14
N GLY A 101 24.88 -3.49 -2.44
CA GLY A 101 25.50 -2.16 -2.44
C GLY A 101 25.11 -1.29 -3.65
N GLU A 102 24.19 -1.76 -4.48
CA GLU A 102 23.65 -1.03 -5.64
C GLU A 102 22.15 -0.81 -5.45
N ILE A 103 21.71 0.45 -5.45
CA ILE A 103 20.28 0.77 -5.48
C ILE A 103 19.94 1.37 -6.84
N TRP A 104 19.09 0.67 -7.56
CA TRP A 104 18.50 1.19 -8.79
C TRP A 104 17.20 1.91 -8.46
N ASP A 105 16.96 3.01 -9.16
CA ASP A 105 15.67 3.68 -9.07
C ASP A 105 14.61 2.87 -9.81
N ILE A 106 13.77 2.18 -9.04
CA ILE A 106 12.73 1.28 -9.52
C ILE A 106 11.33 1.91 -9.43
N ARG A 107 11.22 3.21 -9.15
CA ARG A 107 9.94 3.87 -8.89
C ARG A 107 8.94 3.72 -10.03
N ASP A 108 9.39 3.91 -11.28
CA ASP A 108 8.51 3.79 -12.45
C ASP A 108 7.96 2.38 -12.64
N ASN A 109 8.79 1.35 -12.39
CA ASN A 109 8.35 -0.06 -12.47
C ASN A 109 7.32 -0.40 -11.38
N VAL A 110 7.54 0.12 -10.17
CA VAL A 110 6.61 -0.05 -9.05
C VAL A 110 5.30 0.67 -9.34
N ASP A 111 5.38 1.90 -9.82
CA ASP A 111 4.23 2.70 -10.22
C ASP A 111 3.38 2.01 -11.28
N LEU A 112 4.01 1.47 -12.33
CA LEU A 112 3.33 0.70 -13.36
C LEU A 112 2.63 -0.54 -12.78
N ALA A 113 3.28 -1.28 -11.87
CA ALA A 113 2.68 -2.45 -11.23
C ALA A 113 1.44 -2.09 -10.38
N PHE A 114 1.48 -0.98 -9.66
CA PHE A 114 0.32 -0.47 -8.91
C PHE A 114 -0.80 0.01 -9.85
N GLU A 115 -0.48 0.67 -10.96
CA GLU A 115 -1.46 1.11 -11.97
C GLU A 115 -2.15 -0.07 -12.67
N MET A 116 -1.42 -1.13 -12.99
CA MET A 116 -2.01 -2.37 -13.52
C MET A 116 -3.00 -2.98 -12.54
N LEU A 117 -2.65 -3.03 -11.25
CA LEU A 117 -3.54 -3.57 -10.21
C LEU A 117 -4.77 -2.67 -9.97
N GLU A 118 -4.60 -1.35 -10.04
CA GLU A 118 -5.72 -0.39 -9.99
C GLU A 118 -6.69 -0.64 -11.15
N PHE A 119 -6.18 -0.86 -12.36
CA PHE A 119 -7.01 -1.18 -13.51
C PHE A 119 -7.79 -2.50 -13.33
N GLU A 120 -7.17 -3.53 -12.73
CA GLU A 120 -7.88 -4.76 -12.36
C GLU A 120 -9.02 -4.51 -11.37
N VAL A 121 -8.78 -3.69 -10.33
CA VAL A 121 -9.81 -3.30 -9.35
C VAL A 121 -10.97 -2.56 -10.01
N LEU A 122 -10.66 -1.63 -10.92
CA LEU A 122 -11.68 -0.86 -11.64
C LEU A 122 -12.52 -1.74 -12.56
N LYS A 123 -11.93 -2.77 -13.18
CA LYS A 123 -12.63 -3.74 -14.03
C LYS A 123 -13.42 -4.79 -13.27
N ALA A 124 -13.08 -5.08 -12.02
CA ALA A 124 -13.77 -6.08 -11.22
C ALA A 124 -15.26 -5.76 -11.05
N GLU A 125 -16.12 -6.78 -11.02
CA GLU A 125 -17.56 -6.62 -10.75
C GLU A 125 -17.81 -6.45 -9.24
N LEU A 126 -17.41 -5.29 -8.71
CA LEU A 126 -17.56 -4.92 -7.29
C LEU A 126 -18.47 -3.71 -7.12
N PRO A 127 -19.20 -3.60 -5.99
CA PRO A 127 -19.91 -2.38 -5.63
C PRO A 127 -18.97 -1.16 -5.63
N LYS A 128 -19.51 0.00 -6.03
CA LYS A 128 -18.74 1.25 -6.15
C LYS A 128 -17.97 1.61 -4.87
N ASP A 129 -18.60 1.44 -3.70
CA ASP A 129 -17.97 1.73 -2.41
C ASP A 129 -16.82 0.77 -2.10
N ALA A 130 -16.93 -0.51 -2.49
CA ALA A 130 -15.86 -1.49 -2.34
C ALA A 130 -14.65 -1.21 -3.24
N LYS A 131 -14.91 -0.82 -4.51
CA LYS A 131 -13.84 -0.37 -5.42
C LYS A 131 -13.10 0.83 -4.85
N LYS A 132 -13.86 1.80 -4.33
CA LYS A 132 -13.29 3.03 -3.75
C LYS A 132 -12.36 2.71 -2.58
N ASP A 133 -12.77 1.83 -1.67
CA ASP A 133 -11.90 1.38 -0.56
C ASP A 133 -10.59 0.75 -1.09
N LEU A 134 -10.68 -0.16 -2.07
CA LEU A 134 -9.50 -0.84 -2.64
C LEU A 134 -8.54 0.12 -3.36
N VAL A 135 -9.08 1.11 -4.08
CA VAL A 135 -8.27 2.15 -4.73
C VAL A 135 -7.55 3.01 -3.69
N PHE A 136 -8.20 3.33 -2.56
CA PHE A 136 -7.50 4.01 -1.47
C PHE A 136 -6.38 3.16 -0.85
N ASP A 137 -6.64 1.88 -0.59
CA ASP A 137 -5.61 0.95 -0.09
C ASP A 137 -4.41 0.88 -1.04
N LEU A 138 -4.66 0.85 -2.35
CA LEU A 138 -3.64 0.89 -3.40
C LEU A 138 -2.80 2.17 -3.35
N ILE A 139 -3.45 3.34 -3.33
CA ILE A 139 -2.76 4.63 -3.30
C ILE A 139 -1.90 4.76 -2.05
N GLU A 140 -2.44 4.40 -0.88
CA GLU A 140 -1.69 4.46 0.38
C GLU A 140 -0.47 3.55 0.35
N THR A 141 -0.62 2.34 -0.20
CA THR A 141 0.47 1.35 -0.26
C THR A 141 1.52 1.74 -1.31
N ARG A 142 1.12 2.29 -2.47
CA ARG A 142 2.02 2.86 -3.48
C ARG A 142 2.88 3.97 -2.89
N GLU A 143 2.27 4.88 -2.13
CA GLU A 143 3.00 5.95 -1.45
C GLU A 143 3.99 5.43 -0.39
N LYS A 144 3.62 4.38 0.36
CA LYS A 144 4.56 3.70 1.27
C LYS A 144 5.74 3.09 0.51
N ALA A 145 5.49 2.43 -0.62
CA ALA A 145 6.52 1.83 -1.46
C ALA A 145 7.50 2.89 -2.01
N ARG A 146 6.97 4.01 -2.53
CA ARG A 146 7.77 5.15 -3.00
C ARG A 146 8.66 5.76 -1.93
N LYS A 147 8.12 5.92 -0.71
CA LYS A 147 8.90 6.42 0.44
C LYS A 147 10.01 5.47 0.82
N LEU A 148 9.75 4.16 0.79
CA LEU A 148 10.77 3.15 1.08
C LEU A 148 11.93 3.20 0.07
N ILE A 149 11.63 3.29 -1.22
CA ILE A 149 12.63 3.39 -2.30
C ILE A 149 13.42 4.69 -2.16
N SER A 150 12.74 5.82 -2.00
CA SER A 150 13.38 7.13 -1.81
C SER A 150 14.32 7.13 -0.60
N ALA A 151 13.91 6.54 0.52
CA ALA A 151 14.75 6.44 1.71
C ALA A 151 15.97 5.53 1.49
N ALA A 152 15.84 4.50 0.66
CA ALA A 152 16.96 3.64 0.30
C ALA A 152 17.97 4.39 -0.58
N LEU A 153 17.50 5.10 -1.61
CA LEU A 153 18.32 5.94 -2.48
C LEU A 153 19.08 7.02 -1.69
N ILE A 154 18.43 7.68 -0.72
CA ILE A 154 19.07 8.69 0.14
C ILE A 154 20.16 8.07 1.02
N LYS A 155 19.91 6.89 1.62
CA LYS A 155 20.88 6.26 2.53
C LYS A 155 22.17 5.77 1.84
N LEU A 156 22.14 5.58 0.52
CA LEU A 156 23.35 5.31 -0.27
C LEU A 156 24.11 6.56 -0.70
N LYS A 157 23.56 7.78 -0.52
CA LYS A 157 24.39 8.98 -0.52
C LYS A 157 25.24 8.92 0.74
N THR A 158 26.46 8.38 0.63
CA THR A 158 27.39 8.36 1.75
C THR A 158 27.78 9.79 2.12
N PRO A 159 28.16 10.05 3.39
CA PRO A 159 28.71 11.34 3.80
C PRO A 159 29.91 11.78 2.92
N GLU A 160 30.65 10.83 2.34
CA GLU A 160 31.71 11.16 1.37
C GLU A 160 31.15 11.70 0.06
N ILE A 161 30.04 11.17 -0.45
CA ILE A 161 29.37 11.67 -1.66
C ILE A 161 28.76 13.06 -1.38
N GLU A 162 28.13 13.26 -0.23
CA GLU A 162 27.60 14.57 0.15
C GLU A 162 28.72 15.61 0.37
N LYS A 163 29.86 15.19 0.94
CA LYS A 163 31.04 16.03 1.11
C LYS A 163 31.67 16.37 -0.24
N ALA A 164 31.79 15.40 -1.14
CA ALA A 164 32.30 15.62 -2.50
C ALA A 164 31.36 16.54 -3.31
N GLU A 165 30.04 16.35 -3.23
CA GLU A 165 29.05 17.26 -3.85
C GLU A 165 29.19 18.68 -3.30
N LYS A 166 29.35 18.85 -1.98
CA LYS A 166 29.53 20.18 -1.36
C LYS A 166 30.86 20.83 -1.77
N GLU A 167 31.96 20.09 -1.74
CA GLU A 167 33.28 20.57 -2.14
C GLU A 167 33.30 20.98 -3.62
N LEU A 168 32.65 20.21 -4.50
CA LEU A 168 32.51 20.53 -5.91
C LEU A 168 31.64 21.77 -6.15
N VAL A 169 30.51 21.90 -5.44
CA VAL A 169 29.63 23.08 -5.54
C VAL A 169 30.34 24.34 -5.02
N GLU A 170 31.14 24.24 -3.95
CA GLU A 170 31.95 25.37 -3.48
C GLU A 170 33.07 25.72 -4.46
N ALA A 171 33.76 24.74 -5.03
CA ALA A 171 34.79 24.97 -6.05
C ALA A 171 34.20 25.64 -7.30
N ALA A 172 33.03 25.20 -7.76
CA ALA A 172 32.29 25.79 -8.88
C ALA A 172 31.91 27.26 -8.62
N LYS A 173 31.43 27.57 -7.41
CA LYS A 173 31.10 28.94 -6.98
C LYS A 173 32.35 29.83 -6.94
N ARG A 174 33.49 29.32 -6.47
CA ARG A 174 34.77 30.07 -6.45
C ARG A 174 35.31 30.33 -7.86
N ALA A 175 35.06 29.42 -8.80
CA ALA A 175 35.49 29.55 -10.19
C ALA A 175 34.54 30.42 -11.06
N GLY A 176 33.40 30.88 -10.53
CA GLY A 176 32.47 31.76 -11.25
C GLY A 176 31.66 31.06 -12.36
N HIS A 177 31.62 29.72 -12.38
CA HIS A 177 30.86 28.98 -13.37
C HIS A 177 29.35 28.96 -13.03
N PRO A 178 28.45 29.19 -14.01
CA PRO A 178 27.02 29.06 -13.78
C PRO A 178 26.69 27.61 -13.41
N ILE A 179 26.07 27.44 -12.24
CA ILE A 179 25.81 26.16 -11.53
C ILE A 179 25.26 25.04 -12.44
N LYS A 180 24.57 25.40 -13.54
CA LYS A 180 23.97 24.47 -14.48
C LYS A 180 25.00 23.71 -15.33
N GLN A 181 26.07 24.38 -15.79
CA GLN A 181 27.13 23.73 -16.57
C GLN A 181 28.00 22.82 -15.69
N THR A 182 28.27 23.24 -14.47
CA THR A 182 29.06 22.45 -13.50
C THR A 182 28.31 21.20 -13.02
N TYR A 183 26.98 21.23 -12.93
CA TYR A 183 26.21 20.03 -12.59
C TYR A 183 26.29 18.96 -13.68
N GLU A 184 26.14 19.34 -14.95
CA GLU A 184 26.26 18.40 -16.08
C GLU A 184 27.68 17.82 -16.19
N GLU A 185 28.71 18.62 -15.92
CA GLU A 185 30.11 18.19 -15.94
C GLU A 185 30.45 17.27 -14.75
N VAL A 186 29.89 17.54 -13.58
CA VAL A 186 30.02 16.68 -12.38
C VAL A 186 29.28 15.36 -12.56
N VAL A 187 28.06 15.37 -13.12
CA VAL A 187 27.33 14.14 -13.47
C VAL A 187 28.16 13.30 -14.45
N LYS A 188 28.75 13.94 -15.47
CA LYS A 188 29.61 13.26 -16.46
C LYS A 188 30.92 12.70 -15.86
N GLN A 189 31.49 13.37 -14.86
CA GLN A 189 32.66 12.87 -14.12
C GLN A 189 32.30 11.70 -13.18
N LEU A 190 31.15 11.77 -12.51
CA LEU A 190 30.63 10.68 -11.69
C LEU A 190 30.30 9.44 -12.54
N GLU A 191 29.68 9.63 -13.72
CA GLU A 191 29.45 8.55 -14.69
C GLU A 191 30.75 7.91 -15.18
N ASN A 192 31.80 8.70 -15.42
CA ASN A 192 33.12 8.22 -15.82
C ASN A 192 33.87 7.48 -14.69
N LEU A 193 33.62 7.85 -13.43
CA LEU A 193 34.20 7.17 -12.28
C LEU A 193 33.51 5.82 -12.04
N LEU A 194 32.18 5.77 -12.16
CA LEU A 194 31.38 4.55 -12.01
C LEU A 194 31.62 3.54 -13.13
N THR A 195 31.90 4.01 -14.36
CA THR A 195 32.27 3.12 -15.49
C THR A 195 33.69 2.57 -15.38
N ARG A 196 34.59 3.23 -14.64
CA ARG A 196 35.96 2.74 -14.37
C ARG A 196 36.06 1.80 -13.18
N SER A 197 35.08 1.79 -12.29
CA SER A 197 34.99 0.85 -11.15
C SER A 197 34.10 -0.37 -11.43
N SER A 198 33.54 -0.49 -12.64
CA SER A 198 32.99 -1.76 -13.13
C SER A 198 34.15 -2.69 -13.48
N PRO A 199 34.36 -3.83 -12.78
CA PRO A 199 35.36 -4.78 -13.19
C PRO A 199 34.91 -5.39 -14.51
N THR A 200 35.69 -5.16 -15.58
CA THR A 200 35.68 -6.03 -16.76
C THR A 200 35.87 -7.48 -16.30
N HIS A 201 34.97 -8.35 -16.74
CA HIS A 201 35.11 -9.81 -16.68
C HIS A 201 36.51 -10.28 -17.11
#